data_AF-A0A6G6W339-F1
#
_entry.id   AF-A0A6G6W339-F1
#
_cell.length_a   1.000
_cell.length_b   1.000
_cell.length_c   1.000
_cell.angle_alpha   90.00
_cell.angle_beta   90.00
_cell.angle_gamma   90.00
#
_symmetry.space_group_name_H-M   'P 1'
#
loop_
_entity.id
_entity.type
_entity.pdbx_description
1 polymer ?
#
loop_
_entity_poly.entity_id
_entity_poly.type
_entity_poly.pdbx_seq_one_letter_code
_entity_poly.pdbx_strand_id
1 'polypeptide(L)'
;MGWLLEQTGPRAARASREPLRHRPADGLRSHPLPGGRRDPVADSAGDLVERQIRAEGVTVIAERDPDAPTGLMLKERRTPALTRVSYHRAASAASRATVSDLDEDAIRAAALLHLTGITPALSDSARALTLHAARVAREAAVPVSFDLNYRSALWSRPRARDCFRTLIPLADVVFAGEDEAALALDRSPDDVPSLAEGLASMGPSEAVIKRGAKGAFARVDGRSFEQDAVRIDPIDTVGAGDAFVAGYLAERLNGVPVPERLETAVAVAAFVCLSEADWEGSPRRAEQAQLTPEDPVAR
;
A
#
# COMPACT_ATOMS: atom_id res chain seq x y z
N MET A 1 -7.80 -0.91 -1.58
CA MET A 1 -7.51 -0.01 -2.71
C MET A 1 -6.00 0.13 -2.76
N GLY A 2 -5.39 -0.27 -3.87
CA GLY A 2 -3.96 -0.01 -4.13
C GLY A 2 -3.79 1.44 -4.55
N TRP A 3 -2.69 2.07 -4.13
CA TRP A 3 -2.45 3.49 -4.33
C TRP A 3 -1.69 3.73 -5.64
N LEU A 4 -2.10 4.74 -6.40
CA LEU A 4 -1.37 5.27 -7.53
C LEU A 4 -0.59 6.51 -7.06
N LEU A 5 0.74 6.41 -7.01
CA LEU A 5 1.63 7.54 -6.72
C LEU A 5 2.07 8.17 -8.04
N GLU A 6 1.47 9.31 -8.39
CA GLU A 6 1.94 10.16 -9.48
C GLU A 6 2.71 11.34 -8.87
N GLN A 7 4.06 11.33 -8.95
CA GLN A 7 4.88 12.50 -8.65
C GLN A 7 5.20 13.26 -9.94
N THR A 8 4.66 14.47 -10.09
CA THR A 8 5.13 15.41 -11.11
C THR A 8 6.33 16.18 -10.56
N GLY A 9 7.52 15.88 -11.07
CA GLY A 9 8.77 16.56 -10.69
C GLY A 9 8.86 18.02 -11.19
N PRO A 10 9.75 18.85 -10.62
CA PRO A 10 9.80 20.27 -10.88
C PRO A 10 10.60 20.57 -12.16
N ARG A 11 9.94 21.02 -13.23
CA ARG A 11 10.62 21.74 -14.32
C ARG A 11 10.05 23.15 -14.44
N ALA A 12 10.93 24.09 -14.09
CA ALA A 12 10.99 25.50 -14.45
C ALA A 12 9.79 26.08 -15.20
N ALA A 13 9.16 27.05 -14.55
CA ALA A 13 8.21 27.97 -15.12
C ALA A 13 8.70 28.56 -16.47
N ARG A 14 7.90 28.38 -17.51
CA ARG A 14 7.70 29.40 -18.53
C ARG A 14 6.21 29.62 -18.70
N ALA A 15 5.76 30.79 -18.24
CA ALA A 15 4.45 31.31 -18.49
C ALA A 15 4.21 31.44 -20.00
N SER A 16 3.19 30.76 -20.52
CA SER A 16 2.51 31.19 -21.73
C SER A 16 1.02 31.22 -21.43
N ARG A 17 0.46 32.43 -21.56
CA ARG A 17 -0.95 32.73 -21.36
C ARG A 17 -1.69 32.35 -22.63
N GLU A 18 -2.53 31.32 -22.59
CA GLU A 18 -3.71 31.23 -23.46
C GLU A 18 -4.86 30.53 -22.71
N PRO A 19 -6.09 31.06 -22.78
CA PRO A 19 -7.19 30.60 -21.94
C PRO A 19 -7.84 29.35 -22.55
N LEU A 20 -7.68 28.21 -21.88
CA LEU A 20 -8.53 27.04 -22.11
C LEU A 20 -9.96 27.39 -21.65
N ARG A 21 -10.88 27.34 -22.62
CA ARG A 21 -12.29 27.66 -22.46
C ARG A 21 -12.94 26.77 -21.40
N HIS A 22 -13.36 27.37 -20.29
CA HIS A 22 -14.29 26.76 -19.34
C HIS A 22 -15.58 26.33 -20.05
N ARG A 23 -15.90 25.03 -20.00
CA ARG A 23 -17.29 24.57 -20.06
C ARG A 23 -17.79 24.48 -18.61
N PRO A 24 -18.92 25.11 -18.26
CA PRO A 24 -19.51 24.94 -16.94
C PRO A 24 -20.05 23.51 -16.81
N ALA A 25 -19.56 22.79 -15.79
CA ALA A 25 -20.18 21.58 -15.30
C ALA A 25 -21.32 21.98 -14.34
N ASP A 26 -22.46 22.37 -14.91
CA ASP A 26 -23.71 22.53 -14.16
C ASP A 26 -24.73 21.53 -14.71
N GLY A 27 -25.10 20.57 -13.86
CA GLY A 27 -26.05 19.53 -14.25
C GLY A 27 -26.47 18.55 -13.14
N LEU A 28 -26.36 18.89 -11.85
CA LEU A 28 -27.15 18.20 -10.82
C LEU A 28 -28.61 18.69 -10.95
N ARG A 29 -29.47 17.88 -11.57
CA ARG A 29 -30.92 17.98 -11.41
C ARG A 29 -31.48 16.64 -10.99
N SER A 30 -31.73 16.50 -9.68
CA SER A 30 -32.59 15.46 -9.13
C SER A 30 -34.05 15.94 -9.17
N HIS A 31 -34.91 15.23 -9.90
CA HIS A 31 -36.34 15.25 -9.66
C HIS A 31 -36.71 13.96 -8.90
N PRO A 32 -37.40 14.03 -7.74
CA PRO A 32 -37.85 12.82 -7.07
C PRO A 32 -39.14 12.31 -7.73
N LEU A 33 -39.14 11.04 -8.12
CA LEU A 33 -40.36 10.28 -8.44
C LEU A 33 -40.93 9.67 -7.14
N PRO A 34 -42.26 9.57 -6.99
CA PRO A 34 -42.87 8.96 -5.81
C PRO A 34 -42.83 7.43 -5.94
N GLY A 35 -41.99 6.80 -5.12
CA GLY A 35 -41.88 5.35 -5.06
C GLY A 35 -40.69 4.90 -4.23
N GLY A 36 -40.83 4.95 -2.90
CA GLY A 36 -40.03 4.20 -1.93
C GLY A 36 -38.54 3.99 -2.24
N ARG A 37 -37.78 5.04 -2.56
CA ARG A 37 -36.33 4.99 -2.52
C ARG A 37 -35.93 5.15 -1.06
N ARG A 38 -35.30 4.13 -0.46
CA ARG A 38 -34.49 4.34 0.74
C ARG A 38 -33.50 5.44 0.37
N ASP A 39 -33.45 6.51 1.15
CA ASP A 39 -32.35 7.47 1.03
C ASP A 39 -31.04 6.64 1.05
N PRO A 40 -30.11 6.87 0.10
CA PRO A 40 -28.81 6.24 0.20
C PRO A 40 -28.26 6.65 1.57
N VAL A 41 -28.09 5.67 2.45
CA VAL A 41 -27.53 5.92 3.77
C VAL A 41 -26.20 6.61 3.51
N ALA A 42 -26.06 7.87 3.94
CA ALA A 42 -24.83 8.62 3.76
C ALA A 42 -23.68 7.81 4.38
N ASP A 43 -22.75 7.34 3.55
CA ASP A 43 -21.57 6.61 4.01
C ASP A 43 -20.53 7.59 4.53
N SER A 44 -20.77 8.11 5.72
CA SER A 44 -19.91 9.09 6.39
C SER A 44 -18.49 8.54 6.62
N ALA A 45 -18.32 7.22 6.72
CA ALA A 45 -17.00 6.60 6.83
C ALA A 45 -16.25 6.68 5.50
N GLY A 46 -16.92 6.38 4.38
CA GLY A 46 -16.38 6.60 3.05
C GLY A 46 -16.00 8.06 2.79
N ASP A 47 -16.86 9.00 3.20
CA ASP A 47 -16.58 10.44 3.11
C ASP A 47 -15.36 10.87 3.92
N LEU A 48 -15.19 10.33 5.12
CA LEU A 48 -14.02 10.57 5.97
C LEU A 48 -12.75 10.06 5.30
N VAL A 49 -12.77 8.83 4.79
CA VAL A 49 -11.61 8.20 4.13
C VAL A 49 -11.17 9.01 2.91
N GLU A 50 -12.09 9.33 2.00
CA GLU A 50 -11.79 10.10 0.78
C GLU A 50 -11.25 11.50 1.12
N ARG A 51 -11.85 12.18 2.11
CA ARG A 51 -11.39 13.50 2.56
C ARG A 51 -9.97 13.44 3.11
N GLN A 52 -9.67 12.45 3.95
CA GLN A 52 -8.35 12.35 4.59
C GLN A 52 -7.25 12.08 3.56
N ILE A 53 -7.50 11.15 2.64
CA ILE A 53 -6.53 10.84 1.57
C ILE A 53 -6.25 12.06 0.71
N ARG A 54 -7.29 12.82 0.31
CA ARG A 54 -7.13 14.04 -0.47
C ARG A 54 -6.41 15.14 0.29
N ALA A 55 -6.57 15.22 1.62
CA ALA A 55 -5.85 16.19 2.44
C ALA A 55 -4.33 15.97 2.40
N GLU A 56 -3.88 14.73 2.17
CA GLU A 56 -2.48 14.38 1.95
C GLU A 56 -1.98 14.65 0.52
N GLY A 57 -2.81 15.28 -0.32
CA GLY A 57 -2.46 15.59 -1.72
C GLY A 57 -2.52 14.40 -2.67
N VAL A 58 -3.16 13.30 -2.26
CA VAL A 58 -3.31 12.09 -3.09
C VAL A 58 -4.55 12.20 -3.97
N THR A 59 -4.37 11.97 -5.28
CA THR A 59 -5.49 11.82 -6.22
C THR A 59 -6.23 10.52 -5.93
N VAL A 60 -7.54 10.63 -5.71
CA VAL A 60 -8.40 9.47 -5.44
C VAL A 60 -9.22 9.14 -6.68
N ILE A 61 -8.99 7.95 -7.24
CA ILE A 61 -9.81 7.31 -8.26
C ILE A 61 -10.51 6.13 -7.58
N ALA A 62 -11.77 6.30 -7.22
CA ALA A 62 -12.54 5.32 -6.46
C ALA A 62 -14.03 5.39 -6.79
N GLU A 63 -14.66 4.23 -6.92
CA GLU A 63 -16.10 4.10 -7.05
C GLU A 63 -16.80 4.06 -5.68
N ARG A 64 -18.00 4.63 -5.62
CA ARG A 64 -18.87 4.59 -4.44
C ARG A 64 -19.91 3.49 -4.62
N ASP A 65 -19.99 2.54 -3.68
CA ASP A 65 -21.04 1.51 -3.68
C ASP A 65 -22.22 1.99 -2.81
N PRO A 66 -23.40 2.34 -3.39
CA PRO A 66 -24.55 2.78 -2.62
C PRO A 66 -25.22 1.67 -1.81
N ASP A 67 -24.90 0.40 -2.10
CA ASP A 67 -25.54 -0.78 -1.54
C ASP A 67 -24.67 -1.48 -0.47
N ALA A 68 -23.47 -0.97 -0.18
CA ALA A 68 -22.57 -1.56 0.81
C ALA A 68 -21.80 -0.49 1.62
N PRO A 69 -21.60 -0.70 2.93
CA PRO A 69 -20.89 0.26 3.76
C PRO A 69 -19.38 0.22 3.53
N THR A 70 -18.69 1.33 3.82
CA THR A 70 -17.24 1.32 4.01
C THR A 70 -16.85 0.39 5.18
N GLY A 71 -15.84 -0.45 4.96
CA GLY A 71 -15.35 -1.37 5.98
C GLY A 71 -14.58 -0.65 7.08
N LEU A 72 -14.74 -1.08 8.33
CA LEU A 72 -14.11 -0.46 9.49
C LEU A 72 -13.14 -1.42 10.19
N MET A 73 -12.12 -0.83 10.81
CA MET A 73 -11.23 -1.46 11.77
C MET A 73 -11.35 -0.70 13.09
N LEU A 74 -11.64 -1.41 14.18
CA LEU A 74 -11.64 -0.82 15.52
C LEU A 74 -10.39 -1.28 16.26
N LYS A 75 -9.67 -0.30 16.81
CA LYS A 75 -8.45 -0.50 17.59
C LYS A 75 -8.74 -0.09 19.04
N GLU A 76 -8.89 -1.09 19.90
CA GLU A 76 -9.08 -0.89 21.34
C GLU A 76 -7.71 -0.94 22.03
N ARG A 77 -7.30 0.16 22.65
CA ARG A 77 -6.11 0.21 23.50
C ARG A 77 -6.52 0.26 24.95
N ARG A 78 -6.15 -0.75 25.73
CA ARG A 78 -6.44 -0.81 27.18
C ARG A 78 -5.26 -0.35 28.03
N THR A 79 -4.04 -0.56 27.53
CA THR A 79 -2.78 -0.08 28.12
C THR A 79 -1.84 0.30 26.97
N PRO A 80 -0.71 0.99 27.24
CA PRO A 80 0.29 1.28 26.21
C PRO A 80 0.84 0.03 25.48
N ALA A 81 0.77 -1.15 26.11
CA ALA A 81 1.30 -2.40 25.55
C ALA A 81 0.21 -3.33 24.97
N LEU A 82 -1.07 -3.06 25.24
CA LEU A 82 -2.17 -3.96 24.86
C LEU A 82 -3.14 -3.28 23.89
N THR A 83 -2.99 -3.64 22.62
CA THR A 83 -3.87 -3.26 21.52
C THR A 83 -4.66 -4.47 21.04
N ARG A 84 -5.99 -4.32 20.93
CA ARG A 84 -6.89 -5.31 20.34
C ARG A 84 -7.51 -4.73 19.08
N VAL A 85 -7.48 -5.48 18.00
CA VAL A 85 -8.05 -5.07 16.71
C VAL A 85 -9.24 -5.95 16.36
N SER A 86 -10.38 -5.33 16.01
CA SER A 86 -11.53 -6.01 15.42
C SER A 86 -11.88 -5.43 14.06
N TYR A 87 -12.25 -6.30 13.12
CA TYR A 87 -12.55 -5.92 11.75
C TYR A 87 -14.05 -6.05 11.47
N HIS A 88 -14.65 -4.97 10.98
CA HIS A 88 -16.05 -4.88 10.56
C HIS A 88 -16.08 -4.56 9.07
N ARG A 89 -15.64 -5.52 8.25
CA ARG A 89 -15.44 -5.32 6.80
C ARG A 89 -16.02 -6.44 5.92
N ALA A 90 -16.69 -7.43 6.52
CA ALA A 90 -17.41 -8.44 5.75
C ALA A 90 -18.54 -7.77 4.95
N ALA A 91 -18.65 -8.11 3.66
CA ALA A 91 -19.62 -7.52 2.73
C ALA A 91 -19.55 -5.98 2.62
N SER A 92 -18.39 -5.38 2.93
CA SER A 92 -18.12 -3.96 2.68
C SER A 92 -17.98 -3.65 1.19
N ALA A 93 -18.10 -2.37 0.81
CA ALA A 93 -17.89 -1.89 -0.55
C ALA A 93 -16.59 -2.43 -1.18
N ALA A 94 -15.47 -2.35 -0.46
CA ALA A 94 -14.18 -2.85 -0.93
C ALA A 94 -14.16 -4.37 -1.20
N SER A 95 -14.96 -5.17 -0.48
CA SER A 95 -15.07 -6.62 -0.71
C SER A 95 -15.94 -6.97 -1.92
N ARG A 96 -16.70 -6.00 -2.46
CA ARG A 96 -17.53 -6.15 -3.65
C ARG A 96 -16.84 -5.66 -4.92
N ALA A 97 -15.66 -5.08 -4.80
CA ALA A 97 -14.87 -4.60 -5.93
C ALA A 97 -14.68 -5.69 -6.99
N THR A 98 -14.77 -5.28 -8.25
CA THR A 98 -14.72 -6.12 -9.45
C THR A 98 -13.81 -5.50 -10.50
N VAL A 99 -13.49 -6.27 -11.54
CA VAL A 99 -12.65 -5.80 -12.65
C VAL A 99 -13.20 -4.54 -13.32
N SER A 100 -14.53 -4.34 -13.38
CA SER A 100 -15.12 -3.17 -14.02
C SER A 100 -14.88 -1.86 -13.26
N ASP A 101 -14.44 -1.93 -12.00
CA ASP A 101 -14.15 -0.76 -11.18
C ASP A 101 -12.72 -0.24 -11.41
N LEU A 102 -11.94 -0.90 -12.27
CA LEU A 102 -10.57 -0.49 -12.60
C LEU A 102 -10.55 0.53 -13.73
N ASP A 103 -9.88 1.65 -13.48
CA ASP A 103 -9.40 2.52 -14.55
C ASP A 103 -8.10 1.94 -15.14
N GLU A 104 -8.23 1.17 -16.20
CA GLU A 104 -7.08 0.55 -16.86
C GLU A 104 -6.14 1.57 -17.50
N ASP A 105 -6.65 2.72 -17.95
CA ASP A 105 -5.81 3.75 -18.57
C ASP A 105 -4.95 4.45 -17.52
N ALA A 106 -5.47 4.66 -16.32
CA ALA A 106 -4.68 5.11 -15.18
C ALA A 106 -3.55 4.11 -14.83
N ILE A 107 -3.83 2.80 -14.89
CA ILE A 107 -2.79 1.77 -14.69
C ILE A 107 -1.72 1.86 -15.78
N ARG A 108 -2.11 1.98 -17.05
CA ARG A 108 -1.18 2.07 -18.19
C ARG A 108 -0.32 3.33 -18.16
N ALA A 109 -0.82 4.41 -17.60
CA ALA A 109 -0.10 5.68 -17.46
C ALA A 109 0.81 5.73 -16.22
N ALA A 110 0.71 4.74 -15.32
CA ALA A 110 1.42 4.75 -14.05
C ALA A 110 2.93 4.52 -14.22
N ALA A 111 3.73 5.13 -13.33
CA ALA A 111 5.15 4.80 -13.22
C ALA A 111 5.39 3.46 -12.49
N LEU A 112 4.44 3.03 -11.65
CA LEU A 112 4.45 1.79 -10.90
C LEU A 112 3.05 1.48 -10.38
N LEU A 113 2.64 0.20 -10.40
CA LEU A 113 1.44 -0.30 -9.75
C LEU A 113 1.82 -1.00 -8.44
N HIS A 114 1.23 -0.59 -7.30
CA HIS A 114 1.41 -1.28 -6.02
C HIS A 114 0.16 -2.06 -5.61
N LEU A 115 0.35 -3.33 -5.27
CA LEU A 115 -0.69 -4.28 -4.86
C LEU A 115 -0.34 -4.88 -3.48
N THR A 116 -1.37 -5.29 -2.73
CA THR A 116 -1.19 -5.99 -1.45
C THR A 116 -2.00 -7.27 -1.41
N GLY A 117 -1.54 -8.25 -0.64
CA GLY A 117 -2.28 -9.51 -0.42
C GLY A 117 -3.57 -9.36 0.39
N ILE A 118 -3.85 -8.19 0.97
CA ILE A 118 -5.11 -7.91 1.67
C ILE A 118 -6.27 -7.87 0.66
N THR A 119 -6.12 -7.15 -0.46
CA THR A 119 -7.19 -6.97 -1.45
C THR A 119 -7.73 -8.29 -2.02
N PRO A 120 -6.90 -9.22 -2.54
CA PRO A 120 -7.39 -10.50 -3.05
C PRO A 120 -7.92 -11.44 -1.97
N ALA A 121 -7.68 -11.14 -0.69
CA ALA A 121 -8.21 -11.90 0.43
C ALA A 121 -9.65 -11.47 0.82
N LEU A 122 -10.13 -10.31 0.34
CA LEU A 122 -11.45 -9.80 0.71
C LEU A 122 -12.59 -10.60 0.07
N SER A 123 -12.42 -11.03 -1.18
CA SER A 123 -13.41 -11.80 -1.94
C SER A 123 -12.81 -12.38 -3.22
N ASP A 124 -13.54 -13.28 -3.88
CA ASP A 124 -13.13 -13.83 -5.17
C ASP A 124 -13.14 -12.78 -6.29
N SER A 125 -14.04 -11.79 -6.23
CA SER A 125 -14.08 -10.68 -7.20
C SER A 125 -12.92 -9.71 -7.00
N ALA A 126 -12.57 -9.38 -5.76
CA ALA A 126 -11.41 -8.55 -5.44
C ALA A 126 -10.10 -9.26 -5.82
N ARG A 127 -10.05 -10.60 -5.73
CA ARG A 127 -8.93 -11.40 -6.25
C ARG A 127 -8.84 -11.34 -7.76
N ALA A 128 -9.96 -11.48 -8.48
CA ALA A 128 -9.98 -11.35 -9.93
C ALA A 128 -9.55 -9.95 -10.39
N LEU A 129 -10.03 -8.90 -9.71
CA LEU A 129 -9.61 -7.51 -9.90
C LEU A 129 -8.09 -7.36 -9.71
N THR A 130 -7.54 -7.85 -8.60
CA THR A 130 -6.10 -7.72 -8.29
C THR A 130 -5.25 -8.40 -9.37
N LEU A 131 -5.65 -9.59 -9.82
CA LEU A 131 -4.96 -10.33 -10.86
C LEU A 131 -5.07 -9.63 -12.22
N HIS A 132 -6.22 -9.03 -12.54
CA HIS A 132 -6.43 -8.27 -13.77
C HIS A 132 -5.55 -7.01 -13.79
N ALA A 133 -5.52 -6.24 -12.70
CA ALA A 133 -4.67 -5.06 -12.58
C ALA A 133 -3.18 -5.39 -12.81
N ALA A 134 -2.68 -6.47 -12.20
CA ALA A 134 -1.31 -6.93 -12.40
C ALA A 134 -1.01 -7.30 -13.87
N ARG A 135 -1.97 -7.91 -14.57
CA ARG A 135 -1.82 -8.27 -15.99
C ARG A 135 -1.82 -7.04 -16.89
N VAL A 136 -2.75 -6.10 -16.68
CA VAL A 136 -2.81 -4.83 -17.43
C VAL A 136 -1.50 -4.06 -17.28
N ALA A 137 -0.99 -3.93 -16.06
CA ALA A 137 0.30 -3.28 -15.80
C ALA A 137 1.44 -3.96 -16.57
N ARG A 138 1.53 -5.30 -16.48
CA ARG A 138 2.58 -6.06 -17.17
C ARG A 138 2.51 -5.96 -18.69
N GLU A 139 1.31 -6.03 -19.27
CA GLU A 139 1.08 -5.85 -20.71
C GLU A 139 1.51 -4.46 -21.19
N ALA A 140 1.36 -3.44 -20.33
CA ALA A 140 1.78 -2.07 -20.57
C ALA A 140 3.24 -1.78 -20.18
N ALA A 141 4.00 -2.79 -19.75
CA ALA A 141 5.36 -2.65 -19.21
C ALA A 141 5.47 -1.67 -18.01
N VAL A 142 4.40 -1.54 -17.24
CA VAL A 142 4.37 -0.80 -15.98
C VAL A 142 4.89 -1.71 -14.86
N PRO A 143 5.94 -1.31 -14.12
CA PRO A 143 6.46 -2.10 -13.03
C PRO A 143 5.42 -2.39 -11.95
N VAL A 144 5.38 -3.62 -11.45
CA VAL A 144 4.45 -4.07 -10.42
C VAL A 144 5.19 -4.34 -9.11
N SER A 145 4.73 -3.70 -8.04
CA SER A 145 5.11 -3.98 -6.67
C SER A 145 4.01 -4.79 -5.97
N PHE A 146 4.39 -5.85 -5.25
CA PHE A 146 3.45 -6.67 -4.50
C PHE A 146 3.93 -6.91 -3.07
N ASP A 147 3.17 -6.44 -2.08
CA ASP A 147 3.39 -6.79 -0.67
C ASP A 147 2.48 -7.96 -0.27
N LEU A 148 3.07 -9.08 0.17
CA LEU A 148 2.31 -10.28 0.52
C LEU A 148 1.27 -10.01 1.61
N ASN A 149 1.61 -9.17 2.60
CA ASN A 149 0.70 -8.62 3.61
C ASN A 149 -0.38 -9.60 4.08
N TYR A 150 0.04 -10.79 4.52
CA TYR A 150 -0.82 -11.89 4.90
C TYR A 150 -1.56 -11.56 6.20
N ARG A 151 -2.87 -11.83 6.22
CA ARG A 151 -3.73 -11.69 7.39
C ARG A 151 -4.53 -12.96 7.58
N SER A 152 -4.18 -13.75 8.60
CA SER A 152 -4.87 -15.00 8.94
C SER A 152 -6.37 -14.84 9.20
N ALA A 153 -6.80 -13.65 9.62
CA ALA A 153 -8.21 -13.32 9.81
C ALA A 153 -9.02 -13.19 8.51
N LEU A 154 -8.36 -13.08 7.35
CA LEU A 154 -9.04 -12.95 6.04
C LEU A 154 -9.17 -14.28 5.29
N TRP A 155 -8.17 -15.14 5.42
CA TRP A 155 -8.08 -16.36 4.62
C TRP A 155 -7.09 -17.36 5.22
N SER A 156 -7.23 -18.62 4.82
CA SER A 156 -6.35 -19.70 5.25
C SER A 156 -5.00 -19.65 4.54
N ARG A 157 -3.97 -20.22 5.18
CA ARG A 157 -2.61 -20.35 4.61
C ARG A 157 -2.62 -20.96 3.19
N PRO A 158 -3.33 -22.07 2.90
CA PRO A 158 -3.36 -22.62 1.54
C PRO A 158 -3.91 -21.64 0.50
N ARG A 159 -5.03 -20.96 0.80
CA ARG A 159 -5.62 -19.97 -0.12
C ARG A 159 -4.69 -18.79 -0.38
N ALA A 160 -4.02 -18.30 0.66
CA ALA A 160 -3.05 -17.22 0.56
C ALA A 160 -1.85 -17.63 -0.30
N ARG A 161 -1.26 -18.79 -0.02
CA ARG A 161 -0.14 -19.34 -0.81
C ARG A 161 -0.50 -19.46 -2.29
N ASP A 162 -1.63 -20.06 -2.62
CA ASP A 162 -2.03 -20.27 -4.01
C ASP A 162 -2.22 -18.92 -4.74
N CYS A 163 -2.78 -17.92 -4.04
CA CYS A 163 -2.89 -16.55 -4.54
C CYS A 163 -1.51 -15.90 -4.75
N PHE A 164 -0.61 -15.98 -3.76
CA PHE A 164 0.73 -15.41 -3.83
C PHE A 164 1.54 -16.02 -4.98
N ARG A 165 1.49 -17.33 -5.15
CA ARG A 165 2.19 -18.03 -6.25
C ARG A 165 1.66 -17.66 -7.64
N THR A 166 0.45 -17.11 -7.72
CA THR A 166 -0.13 -16.58 -8.96
C THR A 166 0.29 -15.12 -9.22
N LEU A 167 0.39 -14.31 -8.16
CA LEU A 167 0.70 -12.87 -8.27
C LEU A 167 2.19 -12.57 -8.30
N ILE A 168 3.02 -13.29 -7.54
CA ILE A 168 4.47 -13.07 -7.46
C ILE A 168 5.14 -13.07 -8.84
N PRO A 169 4.86 -14.03 -9.76
CA PRO A 169 5.48 -14.02 -11.07
C PRO A 169 5.11 -12.80 -11.93
N LEU A 170 4.04 -12.07 -11.59
CA LEU A 170 3.59 -10.84 -12.26
C LEU A 170 4.20 -9.57 -11.66
N ALA A 171 4.95 -9.68 -10.55
CA ALA A 171 5.59 -8.56 -9.88
C ALA A 171 7.06 -8.42 -10.27
N ASP A 172 7.55 -7.19 -10.28
CA ASP A 172 8.97 -6.84 -10.38
C ASP A 172 9.60 -6.72 -9.00
N VAL A 173 8.82 -6.25 -8.02
CA VAL A 173 9.24 -6.08 -6.62
C VAL A 173 8.27 -6.82 -5.69
N VAL A 174 8.78 -7.72 -4.86
CA VAL A 174 7.99 -8.40 -3.83
C VAL A 174 8.48 -8.02 -2.44
N PHE A 175 7.55 -7.63 -1.58
CA PHE A 175 7.78 -7.41 -0.16
C PHE A 175 7.12 -8.52 0.66
N ALA A 176 7.83 -9.02 1.66
CA ALA A 176 7.31 -10.04 2.56
C ALA A 176 7.96 -9.93 3.95
N GLY A 177 7.23 -10.32 4.99
CA GLY A 177 7.85 -10.77 6.24
C GLY A 177 8.41 -12.19 6.10
N GLU A 178 9.22 -12.63 7.07
CA GLU A 178 9.83 -13.97 7.09
C GLU A 178 8.77 -15.09 6.96
N ASP A 179 7.69 -15.02 7.75
CA ASP A 179 6.60 -15.99 7.72
C ASP A 179 5.79 -15.97 6.41
N GLU A 180 5.69 -14.81 5.78
CA GLU A 180 4.96 -14.62 4.52
C GLU A 180 5.76 -15.18 3.34
N ALA A 181 7.07 -14.96 3.33
CA ALA A 181 7.99 -15.54 2.36
C ALA A 181 7.99 -17.07 2.47
N ALA A 182 8.13 -17.60 3.69
CA ALA A 182 8.05 -19.04 3.95
C ALA A 182 6.71 -19.64 3.49
N LEU A 183 5.60 -18.93 3.73
CA LEU A 183 4.28 -19.32 3.26
C LEU A 183 4.19 -19.39 1.72
N ALA A 184 4.67 -18.37 1.00
CA ALA A 184 4.64 -18.35 -0.46
C ALA A 184 5.51 -19.46 -1.09
N LEU A 185 6.64 -19.76 -0.45
CA LEU A 185 7.59 -20.79 -0.85
C LEU A 185 7.17 -22.21 -0.44
N ASP A 186 6.11 -22.35 0.35
CA ASP A 186 5.61 -23.62 0.88
C ASP A 186 6.67 -24.41 1.67
N ARG A 187 7.46 -23.70 2.49
CA ARG A 187 8.52 -24.26 3.32
C ARG A 187 8.50 -23.66 4.73
N SER A 188 9.20 -24.30 5.66
CA SER A 188 9.44 -23.70 6.98
C SER A 188 10.30 -22.44 6.84
N PRO A 189 10.09 -21.41 7.67
CA PRO A 189 11.01 -20.28 7.74
C PRO A 189 12.43 -20.76 8.00
N ASP A 190 13.35 -20.32 7.16
CA ASP A 190 14.78 -20.62 7.25
C ASP A 190 15.59 -19.31 7.30
N ASP A 191 16.81 -19.30 6.79
CA ASP A 191 17.59 -18.07 6.75
C ASP A 191 17.01 -17.04 5.76
N VAL A 192 17.09 -15.78 6.15
CA VAL A 192 16.53 -14.65 5.39
C VAL A 192 17.10 -14.57 3.95
N PRO A 193 18.41 -14.74 3.71
CA PRO A 193 18.95 -14.77 2.35
C PRO A 193 18.29 -15.83 1.45
N SER A 194 18.07 -17.04 1.96
CA SER A 194 17.40 -18.13 1.24
C SER A 194 15.93 -17.84 0.97
N LEU A 195 15.21 -17.22 1.92
CA LEU A 195 13.84 -16.75 1.68
C LEU A 195 13.78 -15.71 0.55
N ALA A 196 14.69 -14.73 0.56
CA ALA A 196 14.75 -13.70 -0.46
C ALA A 196 15.11 -14.27 -1.84
N GLU A 197 16.10 -15.18 -1.90
CA GLU A 197 16.48 -15.88 -3.14
C GLU A 197 15.34 -16.74 -3.68
N GLY A 198 14.62 -17.44 -2.79
CA GLY A 198 13.45 -18.23 -3.16
C GLY A 198 12.35 -17.39 -3.81
N LEU A 199 12.04 -16.22 -3.23
CA LEU A 199 11.06 -15.30 -3.81
C LEU A 199 11.54 -14.72 -5.15
N ALA A 200 12.81 -14.30 -5.25
CA ALA A 200 13.38 -13.82 -6.51
C ALA A 200 13.33 -14.89 -7.61
N SER A 201 13.58 -16.15 -7.25
CA SER A 201 13.50 -17.31 -8.18
C SER A 201 12.09 -17.56 -8.73
N MET A 202 11.05 -16.95 -8.17
CA MET A 202 9.68 -17.05 -8.68
C MET A 202 9.37 -16.05 -9.81
N GLY A 203 10.27 -15.12 -10.13
CA GLY A 203 10.08 -14.14 -11.19
C GLY A 203 10.54 -12.69 -10.90
N PRO A 204 10.31 -12.11 -9.71
CA PRO A 204 10.62 -10.69 -9.48
C PRO A 204 12.13 -10.43 -9.47
N SER A 205 12.53 -9.27 -10.00
CA SER A 205 13.93 -8.80 -9.96
C SER A 205 14.35 -8.34 -8.57
N GLU A 206 13.39 -7.96 -7.73
CA GLU A 206 13.59 -7.46 -6.37
C GLU A 206 12.74 -8.25 -5.37
N ALA A 207 13.38 -8.88 -4.37
CA ALA A 207 12.71 -9.51 -3.24
C ALA A 207 13.21 -8.90 -1.93
N VAL A 208 12.31 -8.30 -1.15
CA VAL A 208 12.64 -7.56 0.07
C VAL A 208 11.95 -8.19 1.28
N ILE A 209 12.76 -8.69 2.21
CA ILE A 209 12.31 -9.30 3.47
C ILE A 209 12.36 -8.27 4.59
N LYS A 210 11.18 -7.94 5.14
CA LYS A 210 10.99 -7.06 6.30
C LYS A 210 11.18 -7.87 7.59
N ARG A 211 12.05 -7.41 8.49
CA ARG A 211 12.43 -8.13 9.73
C ARG A 211 12.17 -7.33 11.01
N GLY A 212 11.25 -6.36 10.95
CA GLY A 212 10.88 -5.52 12.08
C GLY A 212 12.09 -4.84 12.72
N ALA A 213 12.31 -5.06 14.03
CA ALA A 213 13.43 -4.50 14.78
C ALA A 213 14.83 -4.98 14.32
N LYS A 214 14.92 -5.96 13.42
CA LYS A 214 16.18 -6.40 12.77
C LYS A 214 16.41 -5.73 11.41
N GLY A 215 15.56 -4.78 11.01
CA GLY A 215 15.68 -4.06 9.75
C GLY A 215 15.15 -4.85 8.56
N ALA A 216 15.91 -4.90 7.48
CA ALA A 216 15.49 -5.54 6.23
C ALA A 216 16.64 -6.16 5.45
N PHE A 217 16.31 -7.13 4.61
CA PHE A 217 17.21 -7.74 3.64
C PHE A 217 16.58 -7.64 2.25
N ALA A 218 17.37 -7.28 1.24
CA ALA A 218 16.92 -7.23 -0.15
C ALA A 218 17.82 -8.05 -1.06
N ARG A 219 17.19 -8.79 -1.98
CA ARG A 219 17.82 -9.42 -3.12
C ARG A 219 17.39 -8.67 -4.37
N VAL A 220 18.31 -7.98 -5.04
CA VAL A 220 18.04 -7.16 -6.22
C VAL A 220 19.01 -7.54 -7.32
N ASP A 221 18.49 -7.99 -8.47
CA ASP A 221 19.27 -8.39 -9.65
C ASP A 221 20.43 -9.33 -9.31
N GLY A 222 20.17 -10.32 -8.45
CA GLY A 222 21.19 -11.28 -8.05
C GLY A 222 22.28 -10.71 -7.12
N ARG A 223 22.04 -9.55 -6.49
CA ARG A 223 22.89 -8.97 -5.42
C ARG A 223 22.12 -8.85 -4.11
N SER A 224 22.83 -9.00 -2.99
CA SER A 224 22.23 -8.98 -1.65
C SER A 224 22.61 -7.71 -0.91
N PHE A 225 21.65 -7.15 -0.20
CA PHE A 225 21.76 -5.92 0.58
C PHE A 225 21.07 -6.12 1.93
N GLU A 226 21.60 -5.49 2.96
CA GLU A 226 21.07 -5.57 4.32
C GLU A 226 21.12 -4.20 4.95
N GLN A 227 20.10 -3.88 5.73
CA GLN A 227 19.98 -2.62 6.46
C GLN A 227 19.43 -2.92 7.84
N ASP A 228 20.12 -2.44 8.88
CA ASP A 228 19.65 -2.51 10.25
C ASP A 228 18.47 -1.57 10.48
N ALA A 229 17.58 -1.92 11.41
CA ALA A 229 16.48 -1.05 11.81
C ALA A 229 17.01 0.16 12.59
N VAL A 230 16.29 1.27 12.50
CA VAL A 230 16.49 2.39 13.42
C VAL A 230 15.99 1.99 14.79
N ARG A 231 16.85 2.13 15.82
CA ARG A 231 16.49 1.80 17.20
C ARG A 231 15.57 2.87 17.76
N ILE A 232 14.38 2.47 18.16
CA ILE A 232 13.34 3.34 18.74
C ILE A 232 12.63 2.62 19.89
N ASP A 233 11.91 3.39 20.71
CA ASP A 233 10.93 2.88 21.67
C ASP A 233 9.52 3.07 21.04
N PRO A 234 8.92 2.03 20.44
CA PRO A 234 7.72 2.18 19.63
C PRO A 234 6.47 2.45 20.48
N ILE A 235 5.61 3.35 20.01
CA ILE A 235 4.27 3.59 20.54
C ILE A 235 3.29 2.59 19.92
N ASP A 236 3.34 2.42 18.60
CA ASP A 236 2.43 1.54 17.86
C ASP A 236 3.11 1.05 16.58
N THR A 237 3.12 -0.26 16.32
CA THR A 237 3.82 -0.81 15.14
C THR A 237 2.90 -1.04 13.94
N VAL A 238 1.60 -0.74 14.07
CA VAL A 238 0.66 -0.82 12.95
C VAL A 238 1.04 0.25 11.91
N GLY A 239 0.99 -0.10 10.63
CA GLY A 239 1.38 0.79 9.53
C GLY A 239 2.88 0.81 9.22
N ALA A 240 3.76 0.36 10.14
CA ALA A 240 5.21 0.38 9.92
C ALA A 240 5.66 -0.39 8.66
N GLY A 241 5.00 -1.51 8.37
CA GLY A 241 5.27 -2.29 7.15
C GLY A 241 4.84 -1.57 5.86
N ASP A 242 3.71 -0.86 5.90
CA ASP A 242 3.22 -0.08 4.76
C ASP A 242 4.10 1.16 4.54
N ALA A 243 4.51 1.80 5.63
CA ALA A 243 5.46 2.91 5.65
C ALA A 243 6.84 2.53 5.11
N PHE A 244 7.34 1.34 5.48
CA PHE A 244 8.57 0.77 4.90
C PHE A 244 8.45 0.64 3.37
N VAL A 245 7.37 0.03 2.89
CA VAL A 245 7.13 -0.16 1.46
C VAL A 245 7.02 1.18 0.74
N ALA A 246 6.30 2.14 1.31
CA ALA A 246 6.17 3.48 0.76
C ALA A 246 7.53 4.19 0.64
N GLY A 247 8.37 4.15 1.69
CA GLY A 247 9.72 4.71 1.68
C GLY A 247 10.60 4.06 0.61
N TYR A 248 10.60 2.72 0.53
CA TYR A 248 11.37 1.99 -0.48
C TYR A 248 10.94 2.35 -1.90
N LEU A 249 9.63 2.38 -2.17
CA LEU A 249 9.09 2.65 -3.50
C LEU A 249 9.27 4.10 -3.92
N ALA A 250 9.15 5.06 -2.99
CA ALA A 250 9.44 6.46 -3.26
C ALA A 250 10.87 6.63 -3.76
N GLU A 251 11.84 6.02 -3.07
CA GLU A 251 13.25 6.07 -3.44
C GLU A 251 13.55 5.30 -4.74
N ARG A 252 12.90 4.14 -4.95
CA ARG A 252 12.96 3.41 -6.21
C ARG A 252 12.52 4.25 -7.40
N LEU A 253 11.40 4.97 -7.28
CA LEU A 253 10.87 5.86 -8.32
C LEU A 253 11.80 7.05 -8.59
N ASN A 254 12.60 7.47 -7.62
CA ASN A 254 13.61 8.51 -7.78
C ASN A 254 14.94 7.98 -8.36
N GLY A 255 15.04 6.68 -8.63
CA GLY A 255 16.22 6.07 -9.25
C GLY A 255 17.42 5.96 -8.32
N VAL A 256 17.24 6.08 -7.00
CA VAL A 256 18.36 6.00 -6.05
C VAL A 256 18.86 4.56 -5.88
N PRO A 257 20.11 4.33 -5.45
CA PRO A 257 20.66 3.00 -5.21
C PRO A 257 19.95 2.22 -4.10
N VAL A 258 20.00 0.88 -4.17
CA VAL A 258 19.32 -0.03 -3.21
C VAL A 258 19.66 0.25 -1.74
N PRO A 259 20.92 0.51 -1.33
CA PRO A 259 21.22 0.85 0.06
C PRO A 259 20.42 2.05 0.58
N GLU A 260 20.35 3.13 -0.20
CA GLU A 260 19.63 4.36 0.17
C GLU A 260 18.10 4.15 0.21
N ARG A 261 17.57 3.28 -0.67
CA ARG A 261 16.16 2.85 -0.60
C ARG A 261 15.85 2.16 0.72
N LEU A 262 16.73 1.26 1.15
CA LEU A 262 16.55 0.51 2.40
C LEU A 262 16.68 1.42 3.62
N GLU A 263 17.66 2.32 3.63
CA GLU A 263 17.86 3.32 4.68
C GLU A 263 16.60 4.17 4.86
N THR A 264 16.06 4.71 3.76
CA THR A 264 14.82 5.49 3.80
C THR A 264 13.64 4.66 4.27
N ALA A 265 13.51 3.41 3.80
CA ALA A 265 12.44 2.51 4.18
C ALA A 265 12.44 2.21 5.70
N VAL A 266 13.60 1.93 6.29
CA VAL A 266 13.68 1.69 7.75
C VAL A 266 13.44 2.96 8.56
N ALA A 267 13.89 4.13 8.08
CA ALA A 267 13.67 5.40 8.75
C ALA A 267 12.18 5.79 8.78
N VAL A 268 11.50 5.72 7.63
CA VAL A 268 10.06 6.03 7.50
C VAL A 268 9.22 5.07 8.35
N ALA A 269 9.57 3.78 8.37
CA ALA A 269 8.91 2.79 9.23
C ALA A 269 9.09 3.11 10.72
N ALA A 270 10.27 3.58 11.12
CA ALA A 270 10.55 3.96 12.50
C ALA A 270 9.76 5.22 12.93
N PHE A 271 9.65 6.22 12.06
CA PHE A 271 8.83 7.41 12.31
C PHE A 271 7.37 7.07 12.58
N VAL A 272 6.76 6.22 11.74
CA VAL A 272 5.36 5.79 11.94
C VAL A 272 5.20 5.05 13.26
N CYS A 273 6.20 4.28 13.68
CA CYS A 273 6.17 3.60 14.97
C CYS A 273 6.16 4.53 16.20
N LEU A 274 6.53 5.80 16.03
CA LEU A 274 6.56 6.82 17.08
C LEU A 274 5.26 7.64 17.14
N SER A 275 4.24 7.26 16.37
CA SER A 275 2.91 7.84 16.41
C SER A 275 1.89 6.84 16.92
N GLU A 276 0.76 7.34 17.40
CA GLU A 276 -0.39 6.51 17.76
C GLU A 276 -1.20 6.04 16.54
N ALA A 277 -0.98 6.68 15.40
CA ALA A 277 -1.78 6.52 14.20
C ALA A 277 -0.93 5.95 13.06
N ASP A 278 -1.60 5.20 12.18
CA ASP A 278 -0.93 4.24 11.29
C ASP A 278 -0.20 4.91 10.10
N TRP A 279 -0.44 6.21 9.84
CA TRP A 279 0.18 6.93 8.71
C TRP A 279 0.54 8.39 9.02
N GLU A 280 -0.13 9.05 9.98
CA GLU A 280 0.04 10.45 10.34
C GLU A 280 1.45 10.78 10.86
N GLY A 281 2.15 9.77 11.40
CA GLY A 281 3.55 9.89 11.82
C GLY A 281 4.56 9.86 10.67
N SER A 282 4.12 9.70 9.41
CA SER A 282 5.02 9.61 8.27
C SER A 282 5.81 10.91 8.09
N PRO A 283 7.15 10.86 7.95
CA PRO A 283 7.96 12.04 7.85
C PRO A 283 7.89 12.62 6.43
N ARG A 284 8.05 13.94 6.31
CA ARG A 284 8.41 14.56 5.04
C ARG A 284 9.87 14.23 4.73
N ARG A 285 10.25 14.31 3.46
CA ARG A 285 11.63 14.01 3.02
C ARG A 285 12.70 14.82 3.78
N ALA A 286 12.42 16.09 4.11
CA ALA A 286 13.35 16.92 4.89
C ALA A 286 13.49 16.50 6.37
N GLU A 287 12.58 15.68 6.88
CA GLU A 287 12.52 15.24 8.28
C GLU A 287 13.16 13.86 8.46
N GLN A 288 13.36 13.09 7.39
CA GLN A 288 13.85 11.70 7.47
C GLN A 288 15.22 11.56 8.16
N ALA A 289 16.09 12.56 8.01
CA ALA A 289 17.41 12.59 8.66
C ALA A 289 17.36 12.98 10.15
N GLN A 290 16.19 13.33 10.70
CA GLN A 290 16.04 13.82 12.07
C GLN A 290 15.88 12.71 13.11
N LEU A 291 15.73 11.44 12.69
CA LEU A 291 15.82 10.29 13.61
C LEU A 291 17.28 10.04 13.97
N THR A 292 17.83 10.90 14.81
CA THR A 292 19.10 10.67 15.48
C THR A 292 18.85 10.13 16.89
N PRO A 293 19.71 9.24 17.42
CA PRO A 293 19.63 8.79 18.80
C PRO A 293 19.81 9.91 19.85
N GLU A 294 20.15 11.14 19.43
CA GLU A 294 20.54 12.26 20.30
C GLU A 294 19.63 13.48 20.12
N ASP A 295 19.33 14.12 21.27
CA ASP A 295 18.51 15.30 21.60
C ASP A 295 17.14 15.44 20.85
N PRO A 296 15.99 15.24 21.52
CA PRO A 296 14.66 15.30 20.91
C PRO A 296 14.19 16.72 20.53
N VAL A 297 15.00 17.77 20.75
CA VAL A 297 14.64 19.15 20.44
C VAL A 297 15.45 19.66 19.25
N ALA A 298 14.85 19.65 18.06
CA ALA A 298 15.33 20.46 16.94
C ALA A 298 15.04 21.94 17.22
N ARG A 299 16.07 22.80 17.29
CA ARG A 299 15.96 24.26 17.45
C ARG A 299 16.35 24.99 16.17
#